data_AF-A0A523QCU9-F1
#
_entry.id   AF-A0A523QCU9-F1
#
_cell.length_a   1.000
_cell.length_b   1.000
_cell.length_c   1.000
_cell.angle_alpha   90.00
_cell.angle_beta   90.00
_cell.angle_gamma   90.00
#
_symmetry.space_group_name_H-M   'P 1'
#
loop_
_entity.id
_entity.type
_entity.pdbx_description
1 polymer ?
#
loop_
_entity_poly.entity_id
_entity_poly.type
_entity_poly.pdbx_seq_one_letter_code
_entity_poly.pdbx_strand_id
1 'polypeptide(L)'
;MSNSVAASDVIRSMMRSGFSHDEIYDVLAGTGLPGEQIQLLIDRVAAEFQEAKFEPQTSRLGGEVEKVFSGAFEGLQHDLFERINSVSRKLELVRVELEKLGMRVVELQTLVERGLLSSVSGLGRKRHPRVDRGVNLIKPF
;
A
#
# COMPACT_ATOMS: atom_id res chain seq x y z
N MET A 1 36.01 -52.33 1.30
CA MET A 1 35.72 -51.49 0.11
C MET A 1 34.26 -51.00 0.04
N SER A 2 33.29 -51.62 0.73
CA SER A 2 31.87 -51.18 0.75
C SER A 2 31.62 -49.86 1.50
N ASN A 3 32.29 -49.64 2.62
CA ASN A 3 32.02 -48.47 3.49
C ASN A 3 32.44 -47.14 2.85
N SER A 4 33.45 -47.13 1.99
CA SER A 4 33.92 -45.92 1.30
C SER A 4 32.92 -45.46 0.22
N VAL A 5 32.27 -46.38 -0.49
CA VAL A 5 31.25 -46.03 -1.50
C VAL A 5 30.00 -45.48 -0.83
N ALA A 6 29.55 -46.11 0.27
CA ALA A 6 28.42 -45.63 1.06
C ALA A 6 28.68 -44.23 1.67
N ALA A 7 29.88 -43.98 2.18
CA ALA A 7 30.26 -42.67 2.72
C ALA A 7 30.27 -41.58 1.62
N SER A 8 30.81 -41.87 0.44
CA SER A 8 30.76 -40.93 -0.69
C SER A 8 29.34 -40.60 -1.13
N ASP A 9 28.42 -41.57 -1.16
CA ASP A 9 27.02 -41.33 -1.52
C ASP A 9 26.31 -40.44 -0.49
N VAL A 10 26.59 -40.63 0.80
CA VAL A 10 26.09 -39.74 1.87
C VAL A 10 26.62 -38.33 1.69
N ILE A 11 27.92 -38.16 1.45
CA ILE A 11 28.54 -36.85 1.18
C ILE A 11 27.88 -36.18 -0.04
N ARG A 12 27.68 -36.91 -1.15
CA ARG A 12 26.99 -36.39 -2.34
C ARG A 12 25.58 -35.90 -2.01
N SER A 13 24.83 -36.66 -1.21
CA SER A 13 23.47 -36.30 -0.81
C SER A 13 23.45 -35.03 0.05
N MET A 14 24.37 -34.92 1.01
CA MET A 14 24.48 -33.75 1.88
C MET A 14 24.90 -32.50 1.09
N MET A 15 25.88 -32.61 0.20
CA MET A 15 26.29 -31.50 -0.67
C MET A 15 25.16 -31.03 -1.60
N ARG A 16 24.37 -31.96 -2.17
CA ARG A 16 23.17 -31.60 -2.95
C ARG A 16 22.13 -30.85 -2.13
N SER A 17 22.04 -31.20 -0.85
CA SER A 17 21.11 -30.58 0.10
C SER A 17 21.61 -29.24 0.64
N GLY A 18 22.85 -28.83 0.30
CA GLY A 18 23.41 -27.53 0.65
C GLY A 18 24.19 -27.49 1.96
N PHE A 19 24.57 -28.64 2.53
CA PHE A 19 25.46 -28.68 3.70
C PHE A 19 26.88 -28.23 3.32
N SER A 20 27.52 -27.47 4.21
CA SER A 20 28.93 -27.09 4.11
C SER A 20 29.85 -28.28 4.38
N HIS A 21 31.11 -28.19 3.91
CA HIS A 21 32.09 -29.25 4.13
C HIS A 21 32.35 -29.51 5.62
N ASP A 22 32.37 -28.46 6.44
CA ASP A 22 32.58 -28.56 7.88
C ASP A 22 31.41 -29.29 8.57
N GLU A 23 30.17 -29.00 8.18
CA GLU A 23 28.99 -29.71 8.69
C GLU A 23 29.00 -31.19 8.28
N ILE A 24 29.43 -31.50 7.06
CA ILE A 24 29.59 -32.88 6.59
C ILE A 24 30.68 -33.60 7.39
N TYR A 25 31.80 -32.92 7.64
CA TYR A 25 32.91 -33.45 8.41
C TYR A 25 32.49 -33.77 9.84
N ASP A 26 31.81 -32.85 10.53
CA ASP A 26 31.36 -33.03 11.92
C ASP A 26 30.37 -34.21 12.05
N VAL A 27 29.43 -34.33 11.11
CA VAL A 27 28.46 -35.43 11.09
C VAL A 27 29.16 -36.78 10.89
N LEU A 28 30.13 -36.86 9.99
CA LEU A 28 30.82 -38.11 9.67
C LEU A 28 31.91 -38.45 10.69
N ALA A 29 32.57 -37.47 11.30
CA ALA A 29 33.53 -37.68 12.37
C ALA A 29 32.86 -38.34 13.59
N GLY A 30 31.58 -38.03 13.84
CA GLY A 30 30.74 -38.68 14.85
C GLY A 30 30.44 -40.17 14.58
N THR A 31 30.72 -40.69 13.38
CA THR A 31 30.43 -42.09 13.00
C THR A 31 31.60 -43.06 13.25
N GLY A 32 32.73 -42.58 13.76
CA GLY A 32 33.91 -43.39 14.07
C GLY A 32 34.83 -43.67 12.87
N LEU A 33 34.64 -42.96 11.75
CA LEU A 33 35.57 -42.97 10.62
C LEU A 33 36.80 -42.08 10.89
N PRO A 34 37.99 -42.42 10.37
CA PRO A 34 39.18 -41.58 10.53
C PRO A 34 38.98 -40.21 9.86
N GLY A 35 39.26 -39.13 10.58
CA GLY A 35 39.06 -37.75 10.09
C GLY A 35 39.74 -37.45 8.76
N GLU A 36 40.99 -37.91 8.59
CA GLU A 36 41.74 -37.74 7.33
C GLU A 36 41.05 -38.43 6.14
N GLN A 37 40.43 -39.60 6.36
CA GLN A 37 39.70 -40.30 5.30
C GLN A 37 38.40 -39.59 4.96
N ILE A 38 37.72 -39.01 5.95
CA ILE A 38 36.52 -38.20 5.71
C ILE A 38 36.88 -36.97 4.87
N GLN A 39 37.94 -36.25 5.26
CA GLN A 39 38.37 -35.05 4.53
C GLN A 39 38.70 -35.37 3.07
N LEU A 40 39.47 -36.43 2.82
CA LEU A 40 39.81 -36.87 1.46
C LEU A 40 38.57 -37.27 0.63
N LEU A 41 37.56 -37.86 1.26
CA LEU A 41 36.30 -38.20 0.59
C LEU A 41 35.48 -36.95 0.26
N ILE A 42 35.43 -35.97 1.18
CA ILE A 42 34.77 -34.68 0.95
C ILE A 42 35.44 -33.95 -0.20
N ASP A 43 36.77 -33.82 -0.18
CA ASP A 43 37.53 -33.11 -1.22
C ASP A 43 37.33 -33.76 -2.60
N ARG A 44 37.33 -35.09 -2.66
CA ARG A 44 37.08 -35.84 -3.89
C ARG A 44 35.67 -35.60 -4.43
N VAL A 45 34.65 -35.67 -3.59
CA VAL A 45 33.27 -35.44 -4.01
C VAL A 45 33.05 -33.98 -4.39
N ALA A 46 33.69 -33.03 -3.70
CA ALA A 46 33.66 -31.62 -4.06
C ALA A 46 34.26 -31.35 -5.43
N ALA A 47 35.39 -31.99 -5.75
CA ALA A 47 35.99 -31.93 -7.09
C ALA A 47 35.03 -32.50 -8.17
N GLU A 48 34.39 -33.64 -7.90
CA GLU A 48 33.37 -34.22 -8.81
C GLU A 48 32.21 -33.22 -9.07
N PHE A 49 31.77 -32.48 -8.05
CA PHE A 49 30.70 -31.48 -8.19
C PHE A 49 31.15 -30.25 -8.97
N GLN A 50 32.38 -29.78 -8.75
CA GLN A 50 32.93 -28.65 -9.49
C GLN A 50 33.14 -28.99 -10.98
N GLU A 51 33.69 -30.16 -11.29
CA GLU A 51 33.87 -30.62 -12.67
C GLU A 51 32.53 -30.77 -13.39
N ALA A 52 31.52 -31.31 -12.71
CA ALA A 52 30.18 -31.49 -13.25
C ALA A 52 29.31 -30.22 -13.19
N LYS A 53 29.82 -29.10 -12.64
CA LYS A 53 29.08 -27.85 -12.42
C LYS A 53 27.73 -28.06 -11.72
N PHE A 54 27.69 -28.94 -10.73
CA PHE A 54 26.48 -29.17 -9.95
C PHE A 54 26.20 -27.98 -9.03
N GLU A 55 25.07 -27.31 -9.25
CA GLU A 55 24.53 -26.38 -8.27
C GLU A 55 23.78 -27.11 -7.14
N PRO A 56 23.92 -26.68 -5.87
CA PRO A 56 23.11 -27.18 -4.76
C PRO A 56 21.61 -27.01 -5.04
N GLN A 57 20.77 -27.95 -4.59
CA GLN A 57 19.32 -27.86 -4.81
C GLN A 57 18.71 -26.63 -4.12
N THR A 58 19.33 -26.16 -3.04
CA THR A 58 18.93 -24.95 -2.30
C THR A 58 19.14 -23.67 -3.11
N SER A 59 20.18 -23.56 -3.93
CA SER A 59 20.40 -22.36 -4.78
C SER A 59 19.34 -22.27 -5.87
N ARG A 60 18.98 -23.41 -6.47
CA ARG A 60 17.98 -23.45 -7.53
C ARG A 60 16.56 -23.17 -7.03
N LEU A 61 16.17 -23.78 -5.91
CA LEU A 61 14.87 -23.49 -5.29
C LEU A 61 14.81 -22.04 -4.81
N GLY A 62 15.89 -21.53 -4.21
CA GLY A 62 15.99 -20.13 -3.80
C GLY A 62 15.78 -19.16 -4.96
N GLY A 63 16.43 -19.39 -6.10
CA GLY A 63 16.25 -18.56 -7.30
C GLY A 63 14.87 -18.67 -7.93
N GLU A 64 14.25 -19.86 -7.94
CA GLU A 64 12.88 -20.03 -8.43
C GLU A 64 11.85 -19.33 -7.53
N VAL A 65 12.02 -19.43 -6.21
CA VAL A 65 11.21 -18.72 -5.20
C VAL A 65 11.36 -17.21 -5.36
N GLU A 66 12.59 -16.70 -5.40
CA GLU A 66 12.87 -15.28 -5.59
C GLU A 66 12.20 -14.74 -6.86
N LYS A 67 12.30 -15.47 -7.97
CA LYS A 67 11.70 -15.08 -9.24
C LYS A 67 10.17 -15.01 -9.18
N VAL A 68 9.52 -15.99 -8.56
CA VAL A 68 8.06 -16.02 -8.41
C VAL A 68 7.58 -14.88 -7.52
N PHE A 69 8.21 -14.69 -6.36
CA PHE A 69 7.80 -13.67 -5.41
C PHE A 69 8.10 -12.26 -5.90
N SER A 70 9.22 -12.03 -6.58
CA SER A 70 9.56 -10.70 -7.12
C SER A 70 8.53 -10.24 -8.15
N GLY A 71 8.18 -11.10 -9.12
CA GLY A 71 7.17 -10.76 -10.13
C GLY A 71 5.78 -10.54 -9.53
N ALA A 72 5.38 -11.36 -8.55
CA ALA A 72 4.11 -11.19 -7.86
C ALA A 72 4.06 -9.88 -7.04
N PHE A 73 5.18 -9.53 -6.39
CA PHE A 73 5.28 -8.32 -5.58
C PHE A 73 5.28 -7.04 -6.43
N GLU A 74 5.99 -7.04 -7.57
CA GLU A 74 5.97 -5.93 -8.52
C GLU A 74 4.57 -5.66 -9.08
N GLY A 75 3.85 -6.72 -9.46
CA GLY A 75 2.47 -6.61 -9.94
C GLY A 75 1.53 -6.04 -8.86
N LEU A 76 1.64 -6.55 -7.64
CA LEU A 76 0.83 -6.08 -6.51
C LEU A 76 1.14 -4.61 -6.15
N GLN A 77 2.41 -4.22 -6.19
CA GLN A 77 2.83 -2.84 -5.98
C GLN A 77 2.22 -1.92 -7.04
N HIS A 78 2.28 -2.30 -8.31
CA HIS A 78 1.70 -1.53 -9.41
C HIS A 78 0.18 -1.33 -9.23
N ASP A 79 -0.54 -2.42 -8.96
CA ASP A 79 -1.99 -2.39 -8.77
C ASP A 79 -2.41 -1.51 -7.57
N LEU A 80 -1.63 -1.56 -6.49
CA LEU A 80 -1.87 -0.74 -5.30
C LEU A 80 -1.70 0.75 -5.63
N PHE A 81 -0.64 1.12 -6.35
CA PHE A 81 -0.39 2.51 -6.75
C PHE A 81 -1.49 3.04 -7.68
N GLU A 82 -1.94 2.23 -8.66
CA GLU A 82 -3.05 2.60 -9.55
C GLU A 82 -4.35 2.83 -8.75
N ARG A 83 -4.66 1.96 -7.79
CA ARG A 83 -5.83 2.14 -6.91
C ARG A 83 -5.73 3.40 -6.07
N ILE A 84 -4.58 3.66 -5.44
CA ILE A 84 -4.36 4.86 -4.63
C ILE A 84 -4.53 6.11 -5.51
N ASN A 85 -3.93 6.15 -6.69
CA ASN A 85 -4.05 7.26 -7.62
C ASN A 85 -5.50 7.48 -8.07
N SER A 86 -6.24 6.40 -8.35
CA SER A 86 -7.66 6.47 -8.70
C SER A 86 -8.49 7.07 -7.56
N VAL A 87 -8.25 6.63 -6.32
CA VAL A 87 -8.95 7.15 -5.14
C VAL A 87 -8.61 8.63 -4.91
N SER A 88 -7.34 9.01 -4.98
CA SER A 88 -6.91 10.40 -4.83
C SER A 88 -7.58 11.33 -5.84
N ARG A 89 -7.66 10.92 -7.11
CA ARG A 89 -8.39 11.70 -8.15
C ARG A 89 -9.87 11.84 -7.83
N LYS A 90 -10.53 10.77 -7.37
CA LYS A 90 -11.95 10.82 -6.99
C LYS A 90 -12.19 11.73 -5.79
N LEU A 91 -11.30 11.70 -4.79
CA LEU A 91 -11.39 12.57 -3.62
C LEU A 91 -11.24 14.05 -4.01
N GLU A 92 -10.33 14.38 -4.93
CA GLU A 92 -10.18 15.76 -5.41
C GLU A 92 -11.43 16.25 -6.15
N LEU A 93 -12.07 15.39 -6.96
CA LEU A 93 -13.34 15.73 -7.60
C LEU A 93 -14.44 15.99 -6.58
N VAL A 94 -14.56 15.14 -5.54
CA VAL A 94 -15.54 15.33 -4.46
C VAL A 94 -15.28 16.65 -3.72
N ARG A 95 -14.02 16.97 -3.44
CA ARG A 95 -13.64 18.22 -2.79
C ARG A 95 -14.09 19.43 -3.61
N VAL A 96 -13.83 19.45 -4.91
CA VAL A 96 -14.23 20.55 -5.80
C VAL A 96 -15.75 20.72 -5.85
N GLU A 97 -16.50 19.62 -5.91
CA GLU A 97 -17.96 19.68 -5.90
C GLU A 97 -18.52 20.16 -4.54
N LEU A 98 -17.88 19.80 -3.43
CA LEU A 98 -18.23 20.34 -2.11
C LEU A 98 -17.96 21.84 -2.00
N GLU A 99 -16.84 22.33 -2.53
CA GLU A 99 -16.52 23.76 -2.57
C GLU A 99 -17.58 24.55 -3.37
N LYS A 100 -17.96 24.04 -4.55
CA LYS A 100 -19.05 24.62 -5.36
C LYS A 100 -20.39 24.63 -4.63
N LEU A 101 -20.73 23.53 -3.96
CA LEU A 101 -21.95 23.45 -3.18
C LEU A 101 -21.96 24.47 -2.03
N GLY A 102 -20.83 24.61 -1.33
CA GLY A 102 -20.65 25.60 -0.28
C GLY A 102 -20.89 27.03 -0.78
N MET A 103 -20.33 27.40 -1.93
CA MET A 103 -20.58 28.71 -2.54
C MET A 103 -22.06 28.94 -2.83
N ARG A 104 -22.75 27.95 -3.41
CA ARG A 104 -24.19 28.04 -3.71
C ARG A 104 -25.05 28.18 -2.45
N VAL A 105 -24.67 27.50 -1.36
CA VAL A 105 -25.38 27.64 -0.07
C VAL A 105 -25.23 29.07 0.46
N VAL A 106 -24.03 29.64 0.41
CA VAL A 106 -23.79 31.03 0.82
C VAL A 106 -24.60 32.00 -0.05
N GLU A 107 -24.59 31.85 -1.37
CA GLU A 107 -25.40 32.68 -2.28
C GLU A 107 -26.88 32.62 -1.91
N LEU A 108 -27.44 31.43 -1.70
CA LEU A 108 -28.83 31.25 -1.29
C LEU A 108 -29.14 31.91 0.06
N GLN A 109 -28.25 31.78 1.05
CA GLN A 109 -28.40 32.44 2.34
C GLN A 109 -28.46 33.97 2.18
N THR A 110 -27.55 34.55 1.38
CA THR A 110 -27.56 36.01 1.15
C THR A 110 -28.82 36.50 0.44
N LEU A 111 -29.38 35.71 -0.50
CA LEU A 111 -30.63 36.05 -1.17
C LEU A 111 -31.81 36.02 -0.20
N VAL A 112 -31.87 35.02 0.69
CA VAL A 112 -32.89 34.94 1.73
C VAL A 112 -32.81 36.12 2.69
N GLU A 113 -31.61 36.45 3.18
CA GLU A 113 -31.39 37.60 4.06
C GLU A 113 -31.81 38.92 3.41
N ARG A 114 -31.45 39.14 2.14
CA ARG A 114 -31.90 40.32 1.38
C ARG A 114 -33.41 40.37 1.18
N GLY A 115 -34.03 39.22 0.89
CA GLY A 115 -35.48 39.09 0.77
C GLY A 115 -36.20 39.44 2.07
N LEU A 116 -35.69 38.96 3.21
CA LEU A 116 -36.21 39.27 4.55
C LEU A 116 -36.06 40.77 4.87
N LEU A 117 -34.91 41.38 4.58
CA LEU A 117 -34.68 42.82 4.77
C LEU A 117 -35.61 43.68 3.89
N SER A 118 -35.90 43.26 2.65
CA SER A 118 -36.85 43.94 1.77
C SER A 118 -38.30 43.86 2.28
N SER A 119 -38.66 42.75 2.92
CA SER A 119 -39.99 42.54 3.48
C SER A 119 -40.23 43.37 4.76
N VAL A 120 -39.21 43.51 5.62
CA VAL A 120 -39.26 44.32 6.84
C VAL A 120 -39.26 45.82 6.52
N SER A 121 -38.49 46.26 5.52
CA SER A 121 -38.46 47.67 5.10
C SER A 121 -39.75 48.13 4.40
N GLY A 122 -40.51 47.21 3.78
CA GLY A 122 -41.85 47.49 3.22
C GLY A 122 -42.93 47.74 4.28
N LEU A 123 -42.78 47.19 5.48
CA LEU A 123 -43.74 47.36 6.59
C LEU A 123 -43.59 48.69 7.34
N GLY A 124 -42.46 49.40 7.20
CA GLY A 124 -42.19 50.69 7.86
C GLY A 124 -42.70 51.95 7.13
N ARG A 125 -43.34 51.82 5.96
CA ARG A 125 -43.75 52.95 5.11
C ARG A 125 -45.26 53.28 5.09
N LYS A 126 -46.04 52.86 6.09
CA LYS A 126 -47.39 53.43 6.31
C LYS A 126 -47.28 54.69 7.17
N ARG A 127 -47.00 55.84 6.53
CA ARG A 127 -47.16 57.15 7.18
C ARG A 127 -48.66 57.40 7.41
N HIS A 128 -49.03 57.72 8.65
CA HIS A 128 -50.37 58.20 9.00
C HIS A 128 -50.70 59.48 8.20
N PRO A 129 -51.93 59.64 7.68
CA PRO A 129 -52.39 60.91 7.14
C PRO A 129 -52.52 61.93 8.29
N ARG A 130 -51.88 63.09 8.16
CA ARG A 130 -52.18 64.26 9.00
C ARG A 130 -53.60 64.71 8.68
N VAL A 131 -54.45 64.76 9.71
CA VAL A 131 -55.80 65.31 9.62
C VAL A 131 -55.68 66.84 9.79
N ASP A 132 -55.79 67.58 8.68
CA ASP A 132 -56.01 69.03 8.73
C ASP A 132 -57.44 69.29 9.20
N ARG A 133 -57.59 69.83 10.41
CA ARG A 133 -58.87 70.40 10.87
C ARG A 133 -58.99 71.82 10.33
N GLY A 134 -59.69 71.98 9.21
CA GLY A 134 -60.23 73.27 8.79
C GLY A 134 -61.32 73.72 9.75
N VAL A 135 -61.09 74.83 10.46
CA VAL A 135 -62.12 75.51 11.25
C VAL A 135 -62.87 76.47 10.31
N ASN A 136 -64.11 76.11 9.97
CA ASN A 136 -65.02 76.96 9.21
C ASN A 136 -65.48 78.15 10.07
N LEU A 137 -65.19 79.38 9.62
CA LEU A 137 -65.85 80.59 10.11
C LEU A 137 -67.26 80.69 9.50
N ILE A 138 -68.28 80.58 10.34
CA ILE A 138 -69.65 80.99 10.01
C ILE A 138 -69.81 82.45 10.45
N LYS A 139 -70.11 83.35 9.51
CA LYS A 139 -70.57 84.72 9.78
C LYS A 139 -72.10 84.73 9.95
N PRO A 140 -72.69 85.44 10.93
CA PRO A 140 -74.11 85.71 10.93
C PRO A 140 -74.45 86.98 10.15
N PHE A 141 -75.64 86.97 9.56
CA PHE A 141 -76.37 88.12 9.03
C PHE A 141 -76.88 89.01 10.17
#